data_AF-K9X6B4-F1
#
_entry.id   AF-K9X6B4-F1
#
_cell.length_a   1.000
_cell.length_b   1.000
_cell.length_c   1.000
_cell.angle_alpha   90.00
_cell.angle_beta   90.00
_cell.angle_gamma   90.00
#
_symmetry.space_group_name_H-M   'P 1'
#
loop_
_entity.id
_entity.type
_entity.pdbx_description
1 polymer ?
#
loop_
_entity_poly.entity_id
_entity_poly.type
_entity_poly.pdbx_seq_one_letter_code
_entity_poly.pdbx_strand_id
1 'polypeptide(L)'
;MKPEVATRRIEAFEQRFGETHLYFAYQAAFPLALTPDLLYRLWANFQRDIHGADLKIPWLAVADLLLSSLCDEVGHELYEMDTAVRNALLKQLKENPRFGEKRIHELSDFLLNSIQQQIESHDPDIRNFAQVQRWTALAYTKPSEAARELASVLAGLKLEEKAEWVRMASVIETFAEPLAGFEPLLVYARVIASFVRGKQESAIEEITQLLGEKGSELQISGVQLSIPKQILDETISQQILEKFNLDKYKTSTLKASDWGLARVDSARTTRGWNKYELFWLEKALVSKSTLTRFWRGLPIRQENFISICESVGIEHWQDITEPRQPGHFSTLRTKITDIEILKTSLRDLGIAVKTEADVRGWNGQRVKADVVAVLEGEYDMGWSKNSDGSFDLIGDLWGIAQKHNQMELINAINQKYAMNKSLLEIKRRS
;
A
#
# COMPACT_ATOMS: atom_id res chain seq x y z
N MET A 1 13.04 -16.79 -11.69
CA MET A 1 14.21 -16.75 -12.62
C MET A 1 13.82 -16.21 -14.00
N LYS A 2 14.75 -15.79 -14.87
CA LYS A 2 14.44 -15.46 -16.28
C LYS A 2 14.20 -16.74 -17.11
N PRO A 3 13.28 -16.75 -18.10
CA PRO A 3 12.98 -17.94 -18.90
C PRO A 3 14.20 -18.56 -19.58
N GLU A 4 15.13 -17.75 -20.11
CA GLU A 4 16.31 -18.27 -20.82
C GLU A 4 17.27 -19.03 -19.89
N VAL A 5 17.31 -18.65 -18.61
CA VAL A 5 18.12 -19.36 -17.60
C VAL A 5 17.46 -20.68 -17.24
N ALA A 6 16.13 -20.72 -17.16
CA ALA A 6 15.39 -21.94 -16.90
C ALA A 6 15.61 -22.97 -18.03
N THR A 7 15.51 -22.56 -19.30
CA THR A 7 15.80 -23.43 -20.45
C THR A 7 17.20 -24.01 -20.39
N ARG A 8 18.23 -23.19 -20.12
CA ARG A 8 19.62 -23.69 -19.99
C ARG A 8 19.80 -24.69 -18.85
N ARG A 9 19.13 -24.49 -17.72
CA ARG A 9 19.18 -25.45 -16.59
C ARG A 9 18.54 -26.78 -16.97
N ILE A 10 17.42 -26.76 -17.69
CA ILE A 10 16.75 -27.96 -18.17
C ILE A 10 17.62 -28.71 -19.19
N GLU A 11 18.21 -28.00 -20.15
CA GLU A 11 19.14 -28.59 -21.13
C GLU A 11 20.37 -29.21 -20.44
N ALA A 12 20.96 -28.52 -19.46
CA ALA A 12 22.09 -29.06 -18.70
C ALA A 12 21.71 -30.30 -17.88
N PHE A 13 20.49 -30.35 -17.34
CA PHE A 13 19.96 -31.51 -16.63
C PHE A 13 19.82 -32.72 -17.58
N GLU A 14 19.23 -32.51 -18.76
CA GLU A 14 19.09 -33.55 -19.78
C GLU A 14 20.45 -34.05 -20.27
N GLN A 15 21.40 -33.16 -20.55
CA GLN A 15 22.74 -33.55 -20.99
C GLN A 15 23.46 -34.41 -19.95
N ARG A 16 23.23 -34.14 -18.66
CA ARG A 16 23.89 -34.84 -17.57
C ARG A 16 23.27 -36.22 -17.29
N PHE A 17 21.95 -36.30 -17.28
CA PHE A 17 21.24 -37.49 -16.79
C PHE A 17 20.50 -38.28 -17.87
N GLY A 18 20.20 -37.63 -19.01
CA GLY A 18 19.52 -38.21 -20.16
C GLY A 18 18.03 -37.90 -20.23
N GLU A 19 17.44 -38.27 -21.38
CA GLU A 19 16.05 -37.97 -21.72
C GLU A 19 15.04 -38.62 -20.76
N THR A 20 15.32 -39.82 -20.25
CA THR A 20 14.40 -40.52 -19.33
C THR A 20 14.28 -39.82 -17.97
N HIS A 21 15.35 -39.17 -17.50
CA HIS A 21 15.28 -38.27 -16.35
C HIS A 21 14.50 -37.00 -16.66
N LEU A 22 14.64 -36.46 -17.87
CA LEU A 22 13.87 -35.30 -18.30
C LEU A 22 12.36 -35.61 -18.35
N TYR A 23 11.97 -36.81 -18.79
CA TYR A 23 10.59 -37.29 -18.71
C TYR A 23 10.06 -37.36 -17.28
N PHE A 24 10.91 -37.72 -16.31
CA PHE A 24 10.54 -37.65 -14.90
C PHE A 24 10.37 -36.20 -14.43
N ALA A 25 11.29 -35.31 -14.81
CA ALA A 25 11.23 -33.90 -14.46
C ALA A 25 9.96 -33.22 -15.00
N TYR A 26 9.52 -33.55 -16.22
CA TYR A 26 8.24 -33.08 -16.77
C TYR A 26 7.06 -33.38 -15.86
N GLN A 27 7.00 -34.60 -15.33
CA GLN A 27 5.90 -35.07 -14.49
C GLN A 27 6.02 -34.53 -13.06
N ALA A 28 7.24 -34.47 -12.53
CA ALA A 28 7.55 -33.91 -11.22
C ALA A 28 7.35 -32.39 -11.13
N ALA A 29 7.29 -31.69 -12.27
CA ALA A 29 6.91 -30.28 -12.32
C ALA A 29 5.41 -30.05 -12.06
N PHE A 30 4.57 -31.09 -12.10
CA PHE A 30 3.13 -30.95 -11.90
C PHE A 30 2.76 -30.58 -10.46
N PRO A 31 3.14 -31.34 -9.42
CA PRO A 31 2.94 -30.90 -8.03
C PRO A 31 3.69 -29.58 -7.76
N LEU A 32 3.15 -28.73 -6.88
CA LEU A 32 3.78 -27.45 -6.59
C LEU A 32 4.93 -27.59 -5.59
N ALA A 33 4.71 -28.36 -4.53
CA ALA A 33 5.73 -28.68 -3.53
C ALA A 33 6.10 -30.17 -3.60
N LEU A 34 7.38 -30.49 -3.44
CA LEU A 34 7.92 -31.82 -3.69
C LEU A 34 8.48 -32.41 -2.39
N THR A 35 8.10 -33.65 -2.12
CA THR A 35 8.73 -34.48 -1.09
C THR A 35 9.30 -35.73 -1.73
N PRO A 36 10.35 -36.35 -1.17
CA PRO A 36 10.87 -37.61 -1.66
C PRO A 36 9.78 -38.69 -1.78
N ASP A 37 8.90 -38.82 -0.77
CA ASP A 37 7.78 -39.79 -0.80
C ASP A 37 6.83 -39.54 -1.98
N LEU A 38 6.40 -38.29 -2.21
CA LEU A 38 5.52 -37.97 -3.33
C LEU A 38 6.19 -38.28 -4.68
N LEU A 39 7.47 -37.94 -4.83
CA LEU A 39 8.23 -38.20 -6.06
C LEU A 39 8.47 -39.69 -6.31
N TYR A 40 8.74 -40.50 -5.28
CA TYR A 40 8.84 -41.94 -5.44
C TYR A 40 7.49 -42.58 -5.79
N ARG A 41 6.38 -42.09 -5.26
CA ARG A 41 5.04 -42.52 -5.68
C ARG A 41 4.75 -42.13 -7.12
N LEU A 42 5.12 -40.92 -7.53
CA LEU A 42 5.01 -40.47 -8.92
C LEU A 42 5.83 -41.40 -9.84
N TRP A 43 7.09 -41.64 -9.49
CA TRP A 43 7.97 -42.55 -10.22
C TRP A 43 7.36 -43.96 -10.35
N ALA A 44 6.82 -44.52 -9.26
CA ALA A 44 6.24 -45.86 -9.27
C ALA A 44 4.99 -45.97 -10.16
N ASN A 45 4.17 -44.92 -10.25
CA ASN A 45 2.91 -44.94 -10.97
C ASN A 45 3.03 -44.56 -12.45
N PHE A 46 4.11 -43.87 -12.83
CA PHE A 46 4.23 -43.28 -14.17
C PHE A 46 5.49 -43.70 -14.94
N GLN A 47 5.67 -45.02 -15.05
CA GLN A 47 6.75 -45.64 -15.85
C GLN A 47 6.40 -45.81 -17.34
N ARG A 48 5.16 -45.52 -17.74
CA ARG A 48 4.69 -45.67 -19.12
C ARG A 48 4.11 -44.38 -19.63
N ASP A 49 4.28 -44.14 -20.93
CA ASP A 49 3.70 -43.01 -21.63
C ASP A 49 2.19 -43.20 -21.90
N ILE A 50 1.51 -42.20 -22.49
CA ILE A 50 0.04 -42.27 -22.67
C ILE A 50 -0.43 -43.31 -23.71
N HIS A 51 0.52 -43.88 -24.46
CA HIS A 51 0.32 -44.96 -25.43
C HIS A 51 0.71 -46.33 -24.84
N GLY A 52 1.18 -46.37 -23.60
CA GLY A 52 1.55 -47.59 -22.88
C GLY A 52 2.99 -48.06 -23.09
N ALA A 53 3.83 -47.29 -23.80
CA ALA A 53 5.23 -47.64 -23.97
C ALA A 53 6.07 -47.26 -22.74
N ASP A 54 7.01 -48.13 -22.35
CA ASP A 54 7.87 -47.89 -21.19
C ASP A 54 8.79 -46.67 -21.41
N LEU A 55 8.83 -45.79 -20.40
CA LEU A 55 9.69 -44.62 -20.34
C LEU A 55 11.08 -44.94 -19.80
N LYS A 56 11.24 -46.10 -19.14
CA LYS A 56 12.51 -46.58 -18.55
C LYS A 56 13.16 -45.55 -17.62
N ILE A 57 12.35 -44.93 -16.75
CA ILE A 57 12.83 -43.92 -15.82
C ILE A 57 13.58 -44.64 -14.67
N PRO A 58 14.88 -44.39 -14.46
CA PRO A 58 15.63 -45.06 -13.41
C PRO A 58 15.14 -44.62 -12.02
N TRP A 59 15.23 -45.51 -11.03
CA TRP A 59 14.84 -45.21 -9.64
C TRP A 59 15.66 -44.07 -9.01
N LEU A 60 16.88 -43.83 -9.52
CA LEU A 60 17.75 -42.73 -9.12
C LEU A 60 17.24 -41.36 -9.60
N ALA A 61 16.31 -41.31 -10.57
CA ALA A 61 15.81 -40.05 -11.13
C ALA A 61 15.19 -39.13 -10.07
N VAL A 62 14.64 -39.69 -8.99
CA VAL A 62 14.11 -38.90 -7.86
C VAL A 62 15.23 -38.12 -7.16
N ALA A 63 16.29 -38.82 -6.74
CA ALA A 63 17.42 -38.19 -6.05
C ALA A 63 18.19 -37.24 -7.00
N ASP A 64 18.41 -37.66 -8.24
CA ASP A 64 19.08 -36.85 -9.25
C ASP A 64 18.32 -35.55 -9.53
N LEU A 65 16.98 -35.59 -9.57
CA LEU A 65 16.15 -34.40 -9.74
C LEU A 65 16.21 -33.47 -8.53
N LEU A 66 15.99 -34.01 -7.32
CA LEU A 66 15.98 -33.21 -6.09
C LEU A 66 17.32 -32.51 -5.81
N LEU A 67 18.43 -33.18 -6.16
CA LEU A 67 19.79 -32.66 -5.96
C LEU A 67 20.31 -31.87 -7.17
N SER A 68 19.49 -31.68 -8.21
CA SER A 68 19.85 -30.88 -9.39
C SER A 68 19.59 -29.39 -9.19
N SER A 69 20.06 -28.57 -10.13
CA SER A 69 19.75 -27.14 -10.17
C SER A 69 18.29 -26.81 -10.56
N LEU A 70 17.45 -27.83 -10.77
CA LEU A 70 16.03 -27.65 -11.09
C LEU A 70 15.16 -27.51 -9.83
N CYS A 71 15.65 -27.97 -8.68
CA CYS A 71 14.95 -27.92 -7.40
C CYS A 71 15.76 -27.13 -6.36
N ASP A 72 15.06 -26.43 -5.48
CA ASP A 72 15.62 -25.79 -4.30
C ASP A 72 14.97 -26.42 -3.05
N GLU A 73 15.76 -26.69 -2.01
CA GLU A 73 15.24 -27.15 -0.71
C GLU A 73 14.72 -25.94 0.08
N VAL A 74 13.43 -25.94 0.38
CA VAL A 74 12.73 -24.83 1.07
C VAL A 74 12.32 -25.18 2.50
N GLY A 75 12.46 -26.44 2.89
CA GLY A 75 12.22 -26.94 4.24
C GLY A 75 12.72 -28.38 4.38
N HIS A 76 12.62 -28.95 5.59
CA HIS A 76 13.06 -30.33 5.83
C HIS A 76 12.29 -31.31 4.93
N GLU A 77 13.02 -31.93 4.00
CA GLU A 77 12.46 -32.83 2.97
C GLU A 77 11.40 -32.20 2.07
N LEU A 78 11.39 -30.86 1.97
CA LEU A 78 10.47 -30.09 1.15
C LEU A 78 11.24 -29.29 0.10
N TYR A 79 10.92 -29.54 -1.16
CA TYR A 79 11.60 -28.95 -2.31
C TYR A 79 10.60 -28.26 -3.22
N GLU A 80 11.06 -27.26 -3.96
CA GLU A 80 10.27 -26.55 -4.96
C GLU A 80 11.10 -26.36 -6.23
N MET A 81 10.44 -26.34 -7.39
CA MET A 81 11.07 -25.89 -8.63
C MET A 81 10.82 -24.39 -8.80
N ASP A 82 11.83 -23.63 -9.24
CA ASP A 82 11.60 -22.23 -9.64
C ASP A 82 10.48 -22.17 -10.68
N THR A 83 9.59 -21.19 -10.53
CA THR A 83 8.38 -21.04 -11.35
C THR A 83 8.67 -21.07 -12.86
N ALA A 84 9.79 -20.49 -13.32
CA ALA A 84 10.14 -20.50 -14.73
C ALA A 84 10.58 -21.89 -15.23
N VAL A 85 11.30 -22.64 -14.39
CA VAL A 85 11.67 -24.05 -14.68
C VAL A 85 10.41 -24.92 -14.72
N ARG A 86 9.57 -24.82 -13.68
CA ARG A 86 8.31 -25.56 -13.58
C ARG A 86 7.42 -25.32 -14.80
N ASN A 87 7.20 -24.05 -15.17
CA ASN A 87 6.35 -23.69 -16.31
C ASN A 87 6.93 -24.18 -17.65
N ALA A 88 8.25 -24.12 -17.83
CA ALA A 88 8.90 -24.64 -19.02
C ALA A 88 8.74 -26.17 -19.13
N LEU A 89 8.97 -26.91 -18.03
CA LEU A 89 8.79 -28.37 -17.99
C LEU A 89 7.33 -28.79 -18.23
N LEU A 90 6.36 -28.08 -17.65
CA LEU A 90 4.93 -28.33 -17.89
C LEU A 90 4.50 -28.03 -19.32
N LYS A 91 5.04 -26.96 -19.92
CA LYS A 91 4.82 -26.66 -21.34
C LYS A 91 5.35 -27.81 -22.21
N GLN A 92 6.57 -28.26 -21.96
CA GLN A 92 7.15 -29.41 -22.68
C GLN A 92 6.35 -30.69 -22.47
N LEU A 93 5.84 -30.94 -21.26
CA LEU A 93 4.95 -32.07 -20.97
C LEU A 93 3.69 -32.04 -21.86
N LYS A 94 3.04 -30.88 -21.97
CA LYS A 94 1.82 -30.70 -22.78
C LYS A 94 2.08 -30.80 -24.29
N GLU A 95 3.22 -30.32 -24.76
CA GLU A 95 3.57 -30.33 -26.18
C GLU A 95 4.11 -31.70 -26.65
N ASN A 96 4.58 -32.55 -25.72
CA ASN A 96 5.20 -33.82 -26.06
C ASN A 96 4.15 -34.90 -26.43
N PRO A 97 4.26 -35.55 -27.62
CA PRO A 97 3.31 -36.57 -28.08
C PRO A 97 3.19 -37.84 -27.19
N ARG A 98 4.19 -38.12 -26.35
CA ARG A 98 4.18 -39.23 -25.39
C ARG A 98 3.36 -38.91 -24.13
N PHE A 99 3.03 -37.64 -23.91
CA PHE A 99 2.34 -37.17 -22.71
C PHE A 99 1.09 -36.39 -23.08
N GLY A 100 1.23 -35.10 -23.38
CA GLY A 100 0.12 -34.22 -23.72
C GLY A 100 -0.86 -33.98 -22.57
N GLU A 101 -2.00 -33.40 -22.91
CA GLU A 101 -3.07 -33.09 -21.95
C GLU A 101 -3.59 -34.32 -21.19
N LYS A 102 -3.57 -35.51 -21.82
CA LYS A 102 -3.98 -36.74 -21.13
C LYS A 102 -3.10 -37.02 -19.91
N ARG A 103 -1.78 -36.80 -19.99
CA ARG A 103 -0.88 -36.97 -18.85
C ARG A 103 -1.18 -35.99 -17.72
N ILE A 104 -1.53 -34.74 -18.04
CA ILE A 104 -1.91 -33.74 -17.04
C ILE A 104 -3.13 -34.21 -16.22
N HIS A 105 -4.13 -34.80 -16.89
CA HIS A 105 -5.31 -35.35 -16.21
C HIS A 105 -4.94 -36.54 -15.30
N GLU A 106 -4.11 -37.46 -15.79
CA GLU A 106 -3.63 -38.60 -14.99
C GLU A 106 -2.83 -38.14 -13.75
N LEU A 107 -1.98 -37.12 -13.90
CA LEU A 107 -1.22 -36.52 -12.80
C LEU A 107 -2.13 -35.81 -11.79
N SER A 108 -3.16 -35.12 -12.27
CA SER A 108 -4.17 -34.48 -11.43
C SER A 108 -4.93 -35.49 -10.57
N ASP A 109 -5.44 -36.56 -11.18
CA ASP A 109 -6.17 -37.62 -10.47
C ASP A 109 -5.26 -38.31 -9.44
N PHE A 110 -4.02 -38.61 -9.81
CA PHE A 110 -3.02 -39.14 -8.89
C PHE A 110 -2.77 -38.20 -7.71
N LEU A 111 -2.55 -36.90 -7.97
CA LEU A 111 -2.22 -35.94 -6.94
C LEU A 111 -3.37 -35.79 -5.94
N LEU A 112 -4.61 -35.68 -6.42
CA LEU A 112 -5.81 -35.61 -5.57
C LEU A 112 -5.98 -36.84 -4.68
N ASN A 113 -5.73 -38.04 -5.23
CA ASN A 113 -5.79 -39.28 -4.46
C ASN A 113 -4.66 -39.35 -3.42
N SER A 114 -3.45 -38.87 -3.76
CA SER A 114 -2.27 -38.95 -2.89
C SER A 114 -2.40 -38.09 -1.62
N ILE A 115 -3.13 -36.97 -1.69
CA ILE A 115 -3.29 -36.01 -0.60
C ILE A 115 -4.57 -36.21 0.22
N GLN A 116 -5.44 -37.16 -0.15
CA GLN A 116 -6.78 -37.30 0.44
C GLN A 116 -6.76 -37.36 1.97
N GLN A 117 -5.81 -38.11 2.55
CA GLN A 117 -5.66 -38.24 4.01
C GLN A 117 -5.04 -37.00 4.67
N GLN A 118 -4.28 -36.21 3.93
CA GLN A 118 -3.56 -35.04 4.45
C GLN A 118 -4.47 -33.81 4.59
N ILE A 119 -5.52 -33.71 3.77
CA ILE A 119 -6.51 -32.62 3.83
C ILE A 119 -7.20 -32.56 5.20
N GLU A 120 -7.41 -33.72 5.83
CA GLU A 120 -8.07 -33.85 7.14
C GLU A 120 -7.08 -33.95 8.31
N SER A 121 -5.78 -33.74 8.06
CA SER A 121 -4.75 -33.80 9.10
C SER A 121 -5.01 -32.80 10.23
N HIS A 122 -4.65 -33.13 11.46
CA HIS A 122 -4.70 -32.19 12.58
C HIS A 122 -3.56 -31.16 12.52
N ASP A 123 -2.49 -31.48 11.79
CA ASP A 123 -1.34 -30.60 11.56
C ASP A 123 -1.67 -29.53 10.48
N PRO A 124 -1.62 -28.23 10.83
CA PRO A 124 -1.89 -27.15 9.87
C PRO A 124 -0.96 -27.11 8.66
N ASP A 125 0.32 -27.45 8.82
CA ASP A 125 1.29 -27.38 7.73
C ASP A 125 1.05 -28.50 6.71
N ILE A 126 0.68 -29.68 7.19
CA ILE A 126 0.25 -30.81 6.35
C ILE A 126 -1.03 -30.45 5.58
N ARG A 127 -2.02 -29.82 6.24
CA ARG A 127 -3.24 -29.36 5.56
C ARG A 127 -2.95 -28.30 4.51
N ASN A 128 -2.10 -27.32 4.83
CA ASN A 128 -1.71 -26.25 3.90
C ASN A 128 -1.00 -26.82 2.67
N PHE A 129 -0.07 -27.76 2.87
CA PHE A 129 0.59 -28.49 1.79
C PHE A 129 -0.44 -29.20 0.90
N ALA A 130 -1.32 -30.00 1.49
CA ALA A 130 -2.35 -30.72 0.76
C ALA A 130 -3.28 -29.78 -0.03
N GLN A 131 -3.68 -28.66 0.58
CA GLN A 131 -4.57 -27.69 -0.06
C GLN A 131 -3.95 -27.06 -1.32
N VAL A 132 -2.67 -26.71 -1.27
CA VAL A 132 -1.94 -26.15 -2.42
C VAL A 132 -1.84 -27.20 -3.55
N GLN A 133 -1.59 -28.45 -3.22
CA GLN A 133 -1.58 -29.54 -4.21
C GLN A 133 -2.96 -29.78 -4.82
N ARG A 134 -4.03 -29.69 -4.01
CA ARG A 134 -5.42 -29.77 -4.50
C ARG A 134 -5.70 -28.68 -5.51
N TRP A 135 -5.35 -27.42 -5.21
CA TRP A 135 -5.54 -26.32 -6.16
C TRP A 135 -4.70 -26.50 -7.41
N THR A 136 -3.49 -27.05 -7.29
CA THR A 136 -2.65 -27.38 -8.44
C THR A 136 -3.36 -28.36 -9.37
N ALA A 137 -3.88 -29.47 -8.84
CA ALA A 137 -4.63 -30.45 -9.62
C ALA A 137 -5.88 -29.86 -10.28
N LEU A 138 -6.68 -29.13 -9.49
CA LEU A 138 -7.91 -28.50 -9.97
C LEU A 138 -7.65 -27.41 -11.00
N ALA A 139 -6.57 -26.62 -10.89
CA ALA A 139 -6.30 -25.53 -11.81
C ALA A 139 -6.17 -26.05 -13.26
N TYR A 140 -5.48 -27.17 -13.45
CA TYR A 140 -5.25 -27.75 -14.78
C TYR A 140 -6.45 -28.53 -15.33
N THR A 141 -7.29 -29.14 -14.49
CA THR A 141 -8.39 -30.01 -14.96
C THR A 141 -9.79 -29.42 -14.78
N LYS A 142 -9.96 -28.55 -13.79
CA LYS A 142 -11.23 -27.93 -13.39
C LYS A 142 -11.01 -26.46 -12.96
N PRO A 143 -10.54 -25.58 -13.87
CA PRO A 143 -10.10 -24.22 -13.52
C PRO A 143 -11.21 -23.38 -12.85
N SER A 144 -12.47 -23.58 -13.22
CA SER A 144 -13.60 -22.92 -12.55
C SER A 144 -13.79 -23.32 -11.09
N GLU A 145 -13.53 -24.59 -10.75
CA GLU A 145 -13.58 -25.10 -9.38
C GLU A 145 -12.39 -24.57 -8.58
N ALA A 146 -11.18 -24.61 -9.14
CA ALA A 146 -9.98 -24.03 -8.53
C ALA A 146 -10.16 -22.53 -8.24
N ALA A 147 -10.63 -21.76 -9.22
CA ALA A 147 -10.89 -20.33 -9.08
C ALA A 147 -11.94 -20.06 -7.98
N ARG A 148 -12.98 -20.90 -7.88
CA ARG A 148 -13.99 -20.80 -6.82
C ARG A 148 -13.38 -21.05 -5.43
N GLU A 149 -12.60 -22.11 -5.27
CA GLU A 149 -11.97 -22.43 -3.98
C GLU A 149 -10.99 -21.33 -3.55
N LEU A 150 -10.14 -20.86 -4.47
CA LEU A 150 -9.19 -19.78 -4.23
C LEU A 150 -9.92 -18.47 -3.86
N ALA A 151 -10.95 -18.10 -4.62
CA ALA A 151 -11.77 -16.93 -4.31
C ALA A 151 -12.45 -17.08 -2.93
N SER A 152 -12.93 -18.26 -2.57
CA SER A 152 -13.54 -18.49 -1.26
C SER A 152 -12.55 -18.29 -0.11
N VAL A 153 -11.29 -18.69 -0.29
CA VAL A 153 -10.23 -18.42 0.69
C VAL A 153 -10.00 -16.93 0.80
N LEU A 154 -9.78 -16.23 -0.32
CA LEU A 154 -9.54 -14.78 -0.33
C LEU A 154 -10.71 -13.99 0.29
N ALA A 155 -11.95 -14.43 0.08
CA ALA A 155 -13.14 -13.80 0.67
C ALA A 155 -13.16 -13.89 2.21
N GLY A 156 -12.54 -14.93 2.77
CA GLY A 156 -12.43 -15.13 4.22
C GLY A 156 -11.27 -14.39 4.88
N LEU A 157 -10.30 -13.91 4.11
CA LEU A 157 -9.11 -13.25 4.63
C LEU A 157 -9.40 -11.82 5.10
N LYS A 158 -8.86 -11.47 6.27
CA LYS A 158 -8.87 -10.10 6.76
C LYS A 158 -7.67 -9.33 6.24
N LEU A 159 -7.80 -8.02 6.08
CA LEU A 159 -6.72 -7.18 5.54
C LEU A 159 -5.49 -7.13 6.45
N GLU A 160 -5.69 -7.35 7.76
CA GLU A 160 -4.62 -7.39 8.76
C GLU A 160 -3.72 -8.64 8.61
N GLU A 161 -4.19 -9.68 7.93
CA GLU A 161 -3.47 -10.94 7.68
C GLU A 161 -2.49 -10.78 6.50
N LYS A 162 -1.58 -9.80 6.61
CA LYS A 162 -0.70 -9.37 5.51
C LYS A 162 0.15 -10.50 4.92
N ALA A 163 0.70 -11.36 5.79
CA ALA A 163 1.54 -12.48 5.37
C ALA A 163 0.73 -13.48 4.53
N GLU A 164 -0.54 -13.68 4.88
CA GLU A 164 -1.43 -14.61 4.21
C GLU A 164 -1.88 -14.10 2.84
N TRP A 165 -2.17 -12.80 2.70
CA TRP A 165 -2.39 -12.18 1.40
C TRP A 165 -1.19 -12.34 0.46
N VAL A 166 0.02 -12.13 0.99
CA VAL A 166 1.26 -12.30 0.24
C VAL A 166 1.45 -13.76 -0.19
N ARG A 167 1.23 -14.70 0.72
CA ARG A 167 1.32 -16.14 0.45
C ARG A 167 0.32 -16.56 -0.63
N MET A 168 -0.95 -16.19 -0.46
CA MET A 168 -2.02 -16.55 -1.40
C MET A 168 -1.82 -15.93 -2.77
N ALA A 169 -1.38 -14.67 -2.87
CA ALA A 169 -1.05 -14.07 -4.16
C ALA A 169 0.08 -14.83 -4.87
N SER A 170 1.10 -15.29 -4.14
CA SER A 170 2.18 -16.11 -4.72
C SER A 170 1.68 -17.46 -5.26
N VAL A 171 0.80 -18.12 -4.51
CA VAL A 171 0.16 -19.38 -4.93
C VAL A 171 -0.69 -19.17 -6.18
N ILE A 172 -1.54 -18.13 -6.18
CA ILE A 172 -2.44 -17.81 -7.29
C ILE A 172 -1.66 -17.44 -8.56
N GLU A 173 -0.60 -16.65 -8.44
CA GLU A 173 0.26 -16.27 -9.57
C GLU A 173 0.96 -17.50 -10.19
N THR A 174 1.25 -18.52 -9.39
CA THR A 174 1.81 -19.78 -9.90
C THR A 174 0.83 -20.52 -10.82
N PHE A 175 -0.47 -20.25 -10.68
CA PHE A 175 -1.53 -20.82 -11.51
C PHE A 175 -1.98 -19.88 -12.65
N ALA A 176 -1.21 -18.85 -12.99
CA ALA A 176 -1.60 -17.87 -14.00
C ALA A 176 -1.93 -18.49 -15.38
N GLU A 177 -1.13 -19.47 -15.83
CA GLU A 177 -1.38 -20.18 -17.09
C GLU A 177 -2.68 -21.01 -17.07
N PRO A 178 -2.88 -21.96 -16.13
CA PRO A 178 -4.13 -22.73 -16.08
C PRO A 178 -5.37 -21.88 -15.70
N LEU A 179 -5.19 -20.73 -15.04
CA LEU A 179 -6.27 -19.81 -14.68
C LEU A 179 -6.34 -18.56 -15.56
N ALA A 180 -5.78 -18.59 -16.78
CA ALA A 180 -5.80 -17.42 -17.68
C ALA A 180 -7.22 -16.91 -18.00
N GLY A 181 -8.25 -17.79 -17.96
CA GLY A 181 -9.66 -17.40 -18.08
C GLY A 181 -10.24 -16.67 -16.87
N PHE A 182 -9.48 -16.57 -15.77
CA PHE A 182 -9.85 -15.96 -14.50
C PHE A 182 -8.90 -14.81 -14.13
N GLU A 183 -8.42 -14.05 -15.12
CA GLU A 183 -7.54 -12.88 -14.91
C GLU A 183 -8.00 -11.96 -13.77
N PRO A 184 -9.31 -11.66 -13.58
CA PRO A 184 -9.75 -10.85 -12.46
C PRO A 184 -9.37 -11.38 -11.07
N LEU A 185 -9.31 -12.70 -10.89
CA LEU A 185 -8.85 -13.33 -9.64
C LEU A 185 -7.34 -13.11 -9.43
N LEU A 186 -6.54 -13.25 -10.50
CA LEU A 186 -5.08 -13.05 -10.46
C LEU A 186 -4.76 -11.59 -10.10
N VAL A 187 -5.39 -10.64 -10.81
CA VAL A 187 -5.24 -9.20 -10.56
C VAL A 187 -5.69 -8.87 -9.14
N TYR A 188 -6.87 -9.35 -8.71
CA TYR A 188 -7.37 -9.09 -7.36
C TYR A 188 -6.35 -9.52 -6.28
N ALA A 189 -5.86 -10.76 -6.33
CA ALA A 189 -4.90 -11.26 -5.34
C ALA A 189 -3.60 -10.45 -5.34
N ARG A 190 -3.06 -10.16 -6.53
CA ARG A 190 -1.83 -9.37 -6.72
C ARG A 190 -1.96 -7.95 -6.18
N VAL A 191 -3.07 -7.28 -6.46
CA VAL A 191 -3.34 -5.91 -6.00
C VAL A 191 -3.41 -5.84 -4.48
N ILE A 192 -4.21 -6.71 -3.85
CA ILE A 192 -4.31 -6.70 -2.37
C ILE A 192 -2.95 -6.99 -1.75
N ALA A 193 -2.19 -7.94 -2.30
CA ALA A 193 -0.83 -8.24 -1.85
C ALA A 193 0.13 -7.04 -2.01
N SER A 194 0.07 -6.30 -3.12
CA SER A 194 0.85 -5.08 -3.34
C SER A 194 0.46 -3.98 -2.35
N PHE A 195 -0.83 -3.81 -2.09
CA PHE A 195 -1.34 -2.86 -1.11
C PHE A 195 -0.82 -3.15 0.31
N VAL A 196 -0.94 -4.39 0.79
CA VAL A 196 -0.48 -4.74 2.16
C VAL A 196 1.04 -4.68 2.31
N ARG A 197 1.79 -4.75 1.20
CA ARG A 197 3.25 -4.53 1.12
C ARG A 197 3.64 -3.04 1.08
N GLY A 198 2.69 -2.12 1.04
CA GLY A 198 2.92 -0.68 0.99
C GLY A 198 3.20 -0.12 -0.43
N LYS A 199 2.99 -0.90 -1.48
CA LYS A 199 3.11 -0.45 -2.88
C LYS A 199 1.77 0.08 -3.39
N GLN A 200 1.30 1.16 -2.78
CA GLN A 200 -0.08 1.63 -2.94
C GLN A 200 -0.37 2.18 -4.34
N GLU A 201 0.54 2.93 -4.95
CA GLU A 201 0.31 3.58 -6.26
C GLU A 201 0.02 2.55 -7.38
N SER A 202 0.88 1.53 -7.54
CA SER A 202 0.67 0.46 -8.52
C SER A 202 -0.58 -0.39 -8.22
N ALA A 203 -0.90 -0.62 -6.95
CA ALA A 203 -2.11 -1.35 -6.56
C ALA A 203 -3.39 -0.58 -6.94
N ILE A 204 -3.38 0.75 -6.81
CA ILE A 204 -4.51 1.62 -7.12
C ILE A 204 -4.77 1.69 -8.63
N GLU A 205 -3.72 1.80 -9.45
CA GLU A 205 -3.87 1.80 -10.91
C GLU A 205 -4.50 0.49 -11.41
N GLU A 206 -3.93 -0.64 -11.00
CA GLU A 206 -4.41 -1.97 -11.40
C GLU A 206 -5.86 -2.24 -10.94
N ILE A 207 -6.24 -1.81 -9.72
CA ILE A 207 -7.62 -2.01 -9.24
C ILE A 207 -8.62 -1.11 -9.94
N THR A 208 -8.22 0.11 -10.31
CA THR A 208 -9.09 1.04 -11.06
C THR A 208 -9.41 0.46 -12.43
N GLN A 209 -8.41 -0.10 -13.10
CA GLN A 209 -8.59 -0.80 -14.37
C GLN A 209 -9.48 -2.04 -14.21
N LEU A 210 -9.30 -2.80 -13.12
CA LEU A 210 -10.09 -4.01 -12.85
C LEU A 210 -11.58 -3.70 -12.59
N LEU A 211 -11.85 -2.62 -11.85
CA LEU A 211 -13.21 -2.25 -11.46
C LEU A 211 -14.03 -1.65 -12.60
N GLY A 212 -13.38 -0.87 -13.49
CA GLY A 212 -14.09 -0.06 -14.48
C GLY A 212 -15.22 0.75 -13.84
N GLU A 213 -16.36 0.87 -14.53
CA GLU A 213 -17.58 1.53 -14.01
C GLU A 213 -18.42 0.64 -13.07
N LYS A 214 -18.04 -0.62 -12.82
CA LYS A 214 -18.94 -1.68 -12.33
C LYS A 214 -18.98 -1.90 -10.81
N GLY A 215 -18.40 -1.00 -10.01
CA GLY A 215 -18.58 -0.97 -8.55
C GLY A 215 -17.66 -1.92 -7.77
N SER A 216 -17.69 -1.82 -6.44
CA SER A 216 -16.70 -2.34 -5.47
C SER A 216 -16.60 -3.86 -5.29
N GLU A 217 -17.24 -4.65 -6.16
CA GLU A 217 -17.45 -6.08 -5.97
C GLU A 217 -17.12 -6.87 -7.25
N LEU A 218 -16.40 -7.97 -7.07
CA LEU A 218 -15.98 -8.86 -8.15
C LEU A 218 -16.60 -10.24 -7.98
N GLN A 219 -17.14 -10.81 -9.06
CA GLN A 219 -17.74 -12.15 -9.06
C GLN A 219 -16.79 -13.14 -9.74
N ILE A 220 -16.30 -14.14 -8.97
CA ILE A 220 -15.41 -15.19 -9.46
C ILE A 220 -16.06 -16.55 -9.23
N SER A 221 -16.49 -17.22 -10.30
CA SER A 221 -17.09 -18.57 -10.25
C SER A 221 -18.21 -18.74 -9.22
N GLY A 222 -18.99 -17.68 -8.96
CA GLY A 222 -20.08 -17.65 -7.97
C GLY A 222 -19.68 -17.19 -6.57
N VAL A 223 -18.43 -16.79 -6.35
CA VAL A 223 -17.94 -16.18 -5.10
C VAL A 223 -17.80 -14.68 -5.29
N GLN A 224 -18.33 -13.92 -4.34
CA GLN A 224 -18.24 -12.47 -4.29
C GLN A 224 -16.99 -12.05 -3.51
N LEU A 225 -16.09 -11.32 -4.18
CA LEU A 225 -14.92 -10.69 -3.58
C LEU A 225 -15.17 -9.20 -3.42
N SER A 226 -15.09 -8.73 -2.18
CA SER A 226 -15.24 -7.30 -1.87
C SER A 226 -13.88 -6.63 -1.75
N ILE A 227 -13.72 -5.48 -2.40
CA ILE A 227 -12.48 -4.71 -2.26
C ILE A 227 -12.48 -4.02 -0.88
N PRO A 228 -11.40 -4.15 -0.09
CA PRO A 228 -11.30 -3.50 1.20
C PRO A 228 -11.49 -1.98 1.08
N LYS A 229 -12.29 -1.40 1.98
CA LYS A 229 -12.65 0.03 1.98
C LYS A 229 -11.43 0.93 2.00
N GLN A 230 -10.36 0.52 2.67
CA GLN A 230 -9.09 1.24 2.75
C GLN A 230 -8.48 1.47 1.36
N ILE A 231 -8.59 0.48 0.47
CA ILE A 231 -8.08 0.59 -0.91
C ILE A 231 -9.01 1.50 -1.72
N LEU A 232 -10.33 1.31 -1.60
CA LEU A 232 -11.31 2.16 -2.27
C LEU A 232 -11.17 3.64 -1.88
N ASP A 233 -10.98 3.93 -0.59
CA ASP A 233 -10.78 5.29 -0.09
C ASP A 233 -9.50 5.90 -0.67
N GLU A 234 -8.43 5.12 -0.88
CA GLU A 234 -7.20 5.58 -1.51
C GLU A 234 -7.33 5.79 -3.02
N THR A 235 -7.99 4.88 -3.73
CA THR A 235 -8.29 5.02 -5.16
C THR A 235 -9.09 6.28 -5.43
N ILE A 236 -10.13 6.49 -4.64
CA ILE A 236 -10.94 7.70 -4.66
C ILE A 236 -10.08 8.96 -4.43
N SER A 237 -9.20 8.92 -3.42
CA SER A 237 -8.34 10.06 -3.11
C SER A 237 -7.42 10.40 -4.30
N GLN A 238 -6.85 9.39 -4.98
CA GLN A 238 -6.01 9.60 -6.17
C GLN A 238 -6.80 10.20 -7.34
N GLN A 239 -8.00 9.69 -7.63
CA GLN A 239 -8.85 10.25 -8.69
C GLN A 239 -9.22 11.71 -8.44
N ILE A 240 -9.43 12.10 -7.18
CA ILE A 240 -9.61 13.51 -6.81
C ILE A 240 -8.32 14.30 -7.05
N LEU A 241 -7.16 13.81 -6.62
CA LEU A 241 -5.88 14.49 -6.83
C LEU A 241 -5.61 14.77 -8.31
N GLU A 242 -5.82 13.78 -9.19
CA GLU A 242 -5.67 13.91 -10.64
C GLU A 242 -6.67 14.90 -11.24
N LYS A 243 -7.96 14.78 -10.87
CA LYS A 243 -9.03 15.66 -11.38
C LYS A 243 -8.77 17.13 -11.10
N PHE A 244 -8.12 17.44 -9.97
CA PHE A 244 -7.94 18.81 -9.51
C PHE A 244 -6.47 19.29 -9.56
N ASN A 245 -5.56 18.48 -10.11
CA ASN A 245 -4.13 18.80 -10.21
C ASN A 245 -3.52 19.18 -8.83
N LEU A 246 -3.94 18.48 -7.77
CA LEU A 246 -3.70 18.82 -6.37
C LEU A 246 -2.41 18.23 -5.78
N ASP A 247 -1.43 17.84 -6.60
CA ASP A 247 -0.18 17.16 -6.19
C ASP A 247 0.60 17.86 -5.06
N LYS A 248 0.30 19.13 -4.80
CA LYS A 248 0.89 19.94 -3.72
C LYS A 248 0.37 19.59 -2.30
N TYR A 249 -0.69 18.79 -2.14
CA TYR A 249 -1.39 18.64 -0.84
C TYR A 249 -1.48 17.20 -0.28
N LYS A 250 -0.66 16.26 -0.77
CA LYS A 250 -0.76 14.79 -0.57
C LYS A 250 -0.80 14.24 0.88
N THR A 251 -0.77 15.06 1.95
CA THR A 251 -0.56 14.57 3.33
C THR A 251 -1.34 15.24 4.47
N SER A 252 -2.22 16.22 4.23
CA SER A 252 -2.97 16.90 5.30
C SER A 252 -4.39 16.37 5.49
N THR A 253 -4.82 16.19 6.73
CA THR A 253 -6.23 15.93 7.07
C THR A 253 -6.91 17.20 7.60
N LEU A 254 -8.16 17.43 7.19
CA LEU A 254 -9.01 18.54 7.60
C LEU A 254 -10.26 18.03 8.33
N LYS A 255 -10.77 18.85 9.25
CA LYS A 255 -12.04 18.65 9.96
C LYS A 255 -12.94 19.84 9.67
N ALA A 256 -14.25 19.65 9.57
CA ALA A 256 -15.21 20.74 9.39
C ALA A 256 -15.59 21.35 10.75
N SER A 257 -15.79 22.67 10.79
CA SER A 257 -16.40 23.33 11.94
C SER A 257 -17.90 23.03 12.01
N ASP A 258 -18.53 23.21 13.17
CA ASP A 258 -19.99 23.06 13.31
C ASP A 258 -20.75 24.00 12.35
N TRP A 259 -20.25 25.23 12.20
CA TRP A 259 -20.78 26.19 11.23
C TRP A 259 -20.54 25.75 9.78
N GLY A 260 -19.36 25.22 9.48
CA GLY A 260 -19.02 24.67 8.17
C GLY A 260 -19.95 23.51 7.79
N LEU A 261 -20.22 22.60 8.72
CA LEU A 261 -21.18 21.51 8.54
C LEU A 261 -22.58 22.06 8.24
N ALA A 262 -23.07 23.04 9.01
CA ALA A 262 -24.37 23.66 8.76
C ALA A 262 -24.46 24.34 7.38
N ARG A 263 -23.37 24.98 6.94
CA ARG A 263 -23.29 25.63 5.62
C ARG A 263 -23.34 24.62 4.47
N VAL A 264 -22.60 23.52 4.59
CA VAL A 264 -22.65 22.41 3.61
C VAL A 264 -24.03 21.75 3.63
N ASP A 265 -24.66 21.63 4.80
CA ASP A 265 -26.02 21.10 4.96
C ASP A 265 -27.07 21.95 4.26
N SER A 266 -26.96 23.28 4.39
CA SER A 266 -27.80 24.22 3.66
C SER A 266 -27.57 24.12 2.15
N ALA A 267 -26.31 24.08 1.70
CA ALA A 267 -25.98 24.03 0.27
C ALA A 267 -26.51 22.76 -0.43
N ARG A 268 -26.43 21.60 0.23
CA ARG A 268 -27.02 20.36 -0.31
C ARG A 268 -28.55 20.39 -0.31
N THR A 269 -29.18 20.96 0.71
CA THR A 269 -30.65 20.94 0.85
C THR A 269 -31.31 21.84 -0.17
N THR A 270 -30.69 22.98 -0.52
CA THR A 270 -31.11 23.83 -1.64
C THR A 270 -31.09 23.10 -3.00
N ARG A 271 -30.30 22.02 -3.12
CA ARG A 271 -30.24 21.15 -4.32
C ARG A 271 -31.17 19.94 -4.24
N GLY A 272 -31.92 19.79 -3.17
CA GLY A 272 -32.81 18.64 -2.93
C GLY A 272 -32.11 17.36 -2.49
N TRP A 273 -30.82 17.41 -2.17
CA TRP A 273 -30.04 16.21 -1.85
C TRP A 273 -30.13 15.85 -0.36
N ASN A 274 -30.30 14.57 -0.06
CA ASN A 274 -30.16 14.00 1.27
C ASN A 274 -28.68 13.87 1.70
N LYS A 275 -28.43 13.63 3.00
CA LYS A 275 -27.06 13.60 3.58
C LYS A 275 -26.15 12.52 3.02
N TYR A 276 -26.70 11.50 2.36
CA TYR A 276 -25.99 10.32 1.86
C TYR A 276 -26.42 9.94 0.45
N GLU A 277 -26.88 10.91 -0.35
CA GLU A 277 -27.46 10.66 -1.66
C GLU A 277 -26.40 10.08 -2.60
N LEU A 278 -26.74 9.02 -3.34
CA LEU A 278 -25.81 8.34 -4.23
C LEU A 278 -25.20 9.32 -5.25
N PHE A 279 -26.03 10.21 -5.80
CA PHE A 279 -25.60 11.25 -6.72
C PHE A 279 -24.53 12.17 -6.12
N TRP A 280 -24.61 12.48 -4.82
CA TRP A 280 -23.61 13.33 -4.17
C TRP A 280 -22.28 12.59 -3.96
N LEU A 281 -22.34 11.31 -3.57
CA LEU A 281 -21.16 10.44 -3.46
C LEU A 281 -20.44 10.32 -4.80
N GLU A 282 -21.18 10.12 -5.89
CA GLU A 282 -20.63 10.05 -7.25
C GLU A 282 -20.03 11.39 -7.68
N LYS A 283 -20.74 12.51 -7.45
CA LYS A 283 -20.28 13.84 -7.87
C LYS A 283 -19.03 14.30 -7.11
N ALA A 284 -18.98 14.04 -5.80
CA ALA A 284 -17.84 14.34 -4.96
C ALA A 284 -16.73 13.29 -5.09
N LEU A 285 -16.96 12.18 -5.81
CA LEU A 285 -16.07 11.03 -5.86
C LEU A 285 -15.66 10.62 -4.45
N VAL A 286 -16.59 10.37 -3.52
CA VAL A 286 -16.24 9.94 -2.15
C VAL A 286 -17.07 8.75 -1.71
N SER A 287 -16.48 7.91 -0.85
CA SER A 287 -17.19 6.78 -0.25
C SER A 287 -18.22 7.24 0.78
N LYS A 288 -19.26 6.42 1.00
CA LYS A 288 -20.26 6.66 2.07
C LYS A 288 -19.61 6.79 3.45
N SER A 289 -18.54 6.02 3.72
CA SER A 289 -17.74 6.12 4.94
C SER A 289 -17.08 7.48 5.10
N THR A 290 -16.46 8.00 4.03
CA THR A 290 -15.82 9.32 4.03
C THR A 290 -16.84 10.43 4.29
N LEU A 291 -17.99 10.40 3.60
CA LEU A 291 -19.06 11.38 3.82
C LEU A 291 -19.67 11.26 5.23
N THR A 292 -19.78 10.06 5.78
CA THR A 292 -20.21 9.84 7.17
C THR A 292 -19.23 10.44 8.17
N ARG A 293 -17.92 10.29 7.94
CA ARG A 293 -16.88 10.91 8.79
C ARG A 293 -16.95 12.44 8.71
N PHE A 294 -17.14 13.00 7.52
CA PHE A 294 -17.33 14.43 7.32
C PHE A 294 -18.49 14.95 8.19
N TRP A 295 -19.67 14.33 8.09
CA TRP A 295 -20.84 14.73 8.89
C TRP A 295 -20.70 14.54 10.40
N ARG A 296 -19.80 13.66 10.84
CA ARG A 296 -19.47 13.46 12.25
C ARG A 296 -18.41 14.44 12.76
N GLY A 297 -17.95 15.37 11.91
CA GLY A 297 -16.85 16.27 12.26
C GLY A 297 -15.55 15.51 12.55
N LEU A 298 -15.31 14.37 11.91
CA LEU A 298 -14.05 13.64 12.06
C LEU A 298 -13.05 14.09 10.99
N PRO A 299 -11.73 14.08 11.26
CA PRO A 299 -10.73 14.39 10.25
C PRO A 299 -10.84 13.47 9.02
N ILE A 300 -10.78 14.07 7.84
CA ILE A 300 -10.72 13.40 6.53
C ILE A 300 -9.57 14.00 5.71
N ARG A 301 -9.10 13.31 4.67
CA ARG A 301 -8.04 13.85 3.80
C ARG A 301 -8.48 15.15 3.13
N GLN A 302 -7.55 16.09 2.96
CA GLN A 302 -7.84 17.44 2.46
C GLN A 302 -8.52 17.41 1.09
N GLU A 303 -8.03 16.58 0.16
CA GLU A 303 -8.60 16.41 -1.18
C GLU A 303 -10.08 15.98 -1.13
N ASN A 304 -10.43 15.03 -0.26
CA ASN A 304 -11.81 14.59 -0.05
C ASN A 304 -12.67 15.70 0.55
N PHE A 305 -12.10 16.51 1.46
CA PHE A 305 -12.79 17.65 2.07
C PHE A 305 -13.16 18.72 1.04
N ILE A 306 -12.21 19.06 0.17
CA ILE A 306 -12.39 20.03 -0.92
C ILE A 306 -13.48 19.55 -1.86
N SER A 307 -13.40 18.29 -2.32
CA SER A 307 -14.37 17.71 -3.28
C SER A 307 -15.80 17.68 -2.72
N ILE A 308 -15.96 17.37 -1.43
CA ILE A 308 -17.27 17.43 -0.75
C ILE A 308 -17.84 18.86 -0.78
N CYS A 309 -17.03 19.88 -0.51
CA CYS A 309 -17.48 21.28 -0.52
C CYS A 309 -17.82 21.76 -1.94
N GLU A 310 -16.94 21.52 -2.91
CA GLU A 310 -17.13 22.00 -4.28
C GLU A 310 -18.30 21.33 -4.99
N SER A 311 -18.55 20.04 -4.70
CA SER A 311 -19.68 19.31 -5.30
C SER A 311 -21.06 19.95 -4.99
N VAL A 312 -21.18 20.62 -3.83
CA VAL A 312 -22.37 21.40 -3.44
C VAL A 312 -22.28 22.89 -3.82
N GLY A 313 -21.19 23.32 -4.47
CA GLY A 313 -20.96 24.67 -4.96
C GLY A 313 -20.28 25.60 -3.96
N ILE A 314 -19.53 25.06 -3.00
CA ILE A 314 -18.72 25.85 -2.05
C ILE A 314 -17.27 25.83 -2.53
N GLU A 315 -16.84 26.91 -3.16
CA GLU A 315 -15.48 27.07 -3.71
C GLU A 315 -14.45 27.44 -2.62
N HIS A 316 -14.86 28.26 -1.65
CA HIS A 316 -14.03 28.63 -0.49
C HIS A 316 -14.16 27.60 0.63
N TRP A 317 -13.65 26.38 0.39
CA TRP A 317 -13.69 25.28 1.35
C TRP A 317 -12.96 25.60 2.67
N GLN A 318 -12.00 26.53 2.66
CA GLN A 318 -11.25 26.94 3.84
C GLN A 318 -12.18 27.48 4.94
N ASP A 319 -13.27 28.16 4.56
CA ASP A 319 -14.26 28.68 5.50
C ASP A 319 -15.06 27.58 6.20
N ILE A 320 -15.12 26.38 5.61
CA ILE A 320 -15.81 25.21 6.15
C ILE A 320 -14.93 24.49 7.17
N THR A 321 -13.62 24.60 7.05
CA THR A 321 -12.69 23.93 7.95
C THR A 321 -12.82 24.44 9.37
N GLU A 322 -12.65 23.55 10.34
CA GLU A 322 -12.37 23.93 11.71
C GLU A 322 -11.03 24.67 11.69
N PRO A 323 -11.01 25.96 12.08
CA PRO A 323 -9.76 26.69 12.08
C PRO A 323 -8.77 25.99 13.03
N ARG A 324 -7.53 25.78 12.58
CA ARG A 324 -6.42 25.50 13.51
C ARG A 324 -6.47 26.62 14.55
N GLN A 325 -6.76 26.27 15.80
CA GLN A 325 -7.21 27.17 16.87
C GLN A 325 -6.78 28.64 16.69
N PRO A 326 -7.73 29.56 16.45
CA PRO A 326 -7.48 30.99 16.59
C PRO A 326 -7.12 31.32 18.04
N GLY A 327 -6.02 32.03 18.26
CA GLY A 327 -5.67 32.60 19.58
C GLY A 327 -4.88 31.70 20.53
N HIS A 328 -4.04 30.79 20.02
CA HIS A 328 -2.97 30.19 20.84
C HIS A 328 -1.64 30.86 20.51
N PHE A 329 -0.96 31.39 21.53
CA PHE A 329 0.43 31.81 21.42
C PHE A 329 1.28 30.67 20.89
N SER A 330 1.77 30.79 19.67
CA SER A 330 2.65 29.79 19.09
C SER A 330 4.06 30.01 19.64
N THR A 331 4.72 28.92 20.01
CA THR A 331 6.14 28.93 20.39
C THR A 331 6.93 28.30 19.26
N LEU A 332 7.86 29.07 18.68
CA LEU A 332 8.74 28.65 17.59
C LEU A 332 10.18 28.67 18.10
N ARG A 333 10.84 27.52 18.03
CA ARG A 333 12.25 27.42 18.40
C ARG A 333 13.14 28.18 17.42
N THR A 334 13.99 29.08 17.92
CA THR A 334 14.86 29.90 17.07
C THR A 334 16.34 29.53 17.22
N LYS A 335 17.18 30.01 16.30
CA LYS A 335 18.66 29.93 16.42
C LYS A 335 19.26 31.11 17.20
N ILE A 336 18.41 31.95 17.80
CA ILE A 336 18.82 33.12 18.56
C ILE A 336 19.31 32.66 19.94
N THR A 337 20.48 33.19 20.31
CA THR A 337 21.27 32.75 21.47
C THR A 337 21.83 33.93 22.27
N ASP A 338 21.81 35.14 21.71
CA ASP A 338 22.29 36.36 22.33
C ASP A 338 21.21 37.44 22.27
N ILE A 339 20.74 37.85 23.45
CA ILE A 339 19.62 38.78 23.60
C ILE A 339 19.98 40.22 23.18
N GLU A 340 21.24 40.65 23.33
CA GLU A 340 21.66 42.01 23.00
C GLU A 340 21.81 42.19 21.49
N ILE A 341 22.27 41.14 20.79
CA ILE A 341 22.27 41.11 19.33
C ILE A 341 20.83 41.17 18.81
N LEU A 342 19.91 40.40 19.40
CA LEU A 342 18.48 40.44 19.03
C LEU A 342 17.88 41.84 19.19
N LYS A 343 18.07 42.49 20.35
CA LYS A 343 17.58 43.86 20.59
C LYS A 343 18.13 44.84 19.55
N THR A 344 19.43 44.72 19.22
CA THR A 344 20.07 45.57 18.22
C THR A 344 19.48 45.34 16.83
N SER A 345 19.32 44.07 16.43
CA SER A 345 18.75 43.70 15.13
C SER A 345 17.31 44.18 14.96
N LEU A 346 16.48 44.10 16.01
CA LEU A 346 15.12 44.62 15.97
C LEU A 346 15.10 46.14 15.79
N ARG A 347 15.94 46.89 16.53
CA ARG A 347 16.03 48.36 16.38
C ARG A 347 16.53 48.77 15.00
N ASP A 348 17.51 48.05 14.44
CA ASP A 348 18.01 48.33 13.10
C ASP A 348 16.96 48.09 12.01
N LEU A 349 15.97 47.25 12.26
CA LEU A 349 14.80 47.04 11.39
C LEU A 349 13.69 48.07 11.63
N GLY A 350 13.92 49.06 12.50
CA GLY A 350 12.93 50.07 12.87
C GLY A 350 11.84 49.57 13.82
N ILE A 351 12.02 48.38 14.42
CA ILE A 351 11.03 47.78 15.32
C ILE A 351 11.29 48.25 16.75
N ALA A 352 10.25 48.75 17.42
CA ALA A 352 10.34 49.16 18.80
C ALA A 352 10.49 47.94 19.73
N VAL A 353 11.40 48.04 20.72
CA VAL A 353 11.76 46.92 21.60
C VAL A 353 11.45 47.25 23.05
N LYS A 354 10.75 46.35 23.74
CA LYS A 354 10.58 46.34 25.20
C LYS A 354 11.26 45.11 25.80
N THR A 355 11.61 45.19 27.08
CA THR A 355 12.24 44.09 27.83
C THR A 355 11.38 43.71 29.03
N GLU A 356 11.35 42.42 29.38
CA GLU A 356 10.55 41.89 30.50
C GLU A 356 9.07 42.33 30.43
N ALA A 357 8.52 42.30 29.22
CA ALA A 357 7.22 42.87 28.89
C ALA A 357 6.23 41.79 28.43
N ASP A 358 4.95 42.18 28.35
CA ASP A 358 3.90 41.28 27.87
C ASP A 358 3.74 41.42 26.36
N VAL A 359 3.81 40.29 25.66
CA VAL A 359 3.45 40.13 24.25
C VAL A 359 1.92 40.18 24.13
N ARG A 360 1.39 41.07 23.27
CA ARG A 360 -0.06 41.17 23.01
C ARG A 360 -0.52 40.11 21.99
N GLY A 361 -1.66 39.47 22.26
CA GLY A 361 -2.27 38.42 21.43
C GLY A 361 -3.79 38.57 21.29
N TRP A 362 -4.45 37.61 20.63
CA TRP A 362 -5.91 37.62 20.39
C TRP A 362 -6.72 37.76 21.69
N ASN A 363 -7.84 38.48 21.59
CA ASN A 363 -8.79 38.68 22.69
C ASN A 363 -8.17 39.20 24.01
N GLY A 364 -7.15 40.05 23.88
CA GLY A 364 -6.48 40.67 25.03
C GLY A 364 -5.53 39.75 25.80
N GLN A 365 -5.22 38.56 25.27
CA GLN A 365 -4.22 37.68 25.87
C GLN A 365 -2.85 38.36 25.94
N ARG A 366 -2.13 38.06 27.02
CA ARG A 366 -0.80 38.60 27.32
C ARG A 366 0.11 37.49 27.81
N VAL A 367 1.30 37.38 27.22
CA VAL A 367 2.33 36.41 27.64
C VAL A 367 3.64 37.14 27.92
N LYS A 368 4.26 36.86 29.05
CA LYS A 368 5.57 37.43 29.41
C LYS A 368 6.68 36.93 28.50
N ALA A 369 7.54 37.85 28.06
CA ALA A 369 8.75 37.54 27.32
C ALA A 369 9.91 38.46 27.74
N ASP A 370 11.15 37.95 27.61
CA ASP A 370 12.36 38.70 27.96
C ASP A 370 12.59 39.88 27.01
N VAL A 371 12.25 39.71 25.73
CA VAL A 371 12.26 40.76 24.71
C VAL A 371 10.94 40.75 23.96
N VAL A 372 10.33 41.92 23.76
CA VAL A 372 9.12 42.10 22.96
C VAL A 372 9.39 43.10 21.83
N ALA A 373 9.23 42.63 20.59
CA ALA A 373 9.08 43.45 19.40
C ALA A 373 7.65 43.97 19.33
N VAL A 374 7.49 45.28 19.55
CA VAL A 374 6.20 45.95 19.48
C VAL A 374 5.88 46.24 18.02
N LEU A 375 4.85 45.59 17.49
CA LEU A 375 4.44 45.74 16.10
C LEU A 375 3.28 46.73 15.99
N GLU A 376 3.04 47.20 14.76
CA GLU A 376 1.86 47.99 14.47
C GLU A 376 0.59 47.13 14.61
N GLY A 377 -0.37 47.61 15.42
CA GLY A 377 -1.63 46.91 15.71
C GLY A 377 -1.69 46.35 17.12
N GLU A 378 -2.49 45.30 17.30
CA GLU A 378 -2.84 44.70 18.59
C GLU A 378 -2.02 43.45 18.93
N TYR A 379 -1.04 43.09 18.08
CA TYR A 379 -0.25 41.86 18.24
C TYR A 379 1.23 42.19 18.27
N ASP A 380 1.99 41.49 19.11
CA ASP A 380 3.44 41.64 19.24
C ASP A 380 4.16 40.29 19.04
N MET A 381 5.48 40.34 18.87
CA MET A 381 6.34 39.16 18.91
C MET A 381 7.25 39.22 20.14
N GLY A 382 7.40 38.13 20.87
CA GLY A 382 8.29 38.04 22.02
C GLY A 382 9.32 36.93 21.91
N TRP A 383 10.38 37.02 22.69
CA TRP A 383 11.37 35.96 22.85
C TRP A 383 11.55 35.64 24.33
N SER A 384 11.46 34.36 24.66
CA SER A 384 11.71 33.86 26.01
C SER A 384 12.86 32.88 26.02
N LYS A 385 13.69 33.00 27.05
CA LYS A 385 14.91 32.22 27.23
C LYS A 385 14.56 30.82 27.71
N ASN A 386 15.15 29.84 27.04
CA ASN A 386 15.09 28.44 27.41
C ASN A 386 16.18 28.10 28.43
N SER A 387 16.02 26.96 29.10
CA SER A 387 17.01 26.41 30.04
C SER A 387 18.37 26.12 29.40
N ASP A 388 18.40 25.85 28.10
CA ASP A 388 19.62 25.61 27.30
C ASP A 388 20.30 26.92 26.82
N GLY A 389 19.75 28.08 27.16
CA GLY A 389 20.26 29.39 26.78
C GLY A 389 19.85 29.88 25.38
N SER A 390 19.10 29.08 24.61
CA SER A 390 18.45 29.54 23.38
C SER A 390 17.20 30.37 23.68
N PHE A 391 16.67 31.07 22.68
CA PHE A 391 15.43 31.84 22.81
C PHE A 391 14.35 31.29 21.90
N ASP A 392 13.17 31.01 22.45
CA ASP A 392 11.99 30.66 21.67
C ASP A 392 11.21 31.92 21.34
N LEU A 393 10.77 32.02 20.08
CA LEU A 393 9.88 33.06 19.60
C LEU A 393 8.45 32.71 20.03
N ILE A 394 7.78 33.65 20.69
CA ILE A 394 6.42 33.52 21.20
C ILE A 394 5.55 34.60 20.57
N GLY A 395 4.42 34.23 19.98
CA GLY A 395 3.49 35.21 19.43
C GLY A 395 2.21 34.58 18.91
N ASP A 396 1.17 35.40 18.80
CA ASP A 396 -0.04 35.04 18.07
C ASP A 396 0.20 35.24 16.57
N LEU A 397 0.75 34.21 15.93
CA LEU A 397 1.17 34.28 14.53
C LEU A 397 0.00 34.52 13.57
N TRP A 398 -1.20 34.03 13.92
CA TRP A 398 -2.41 34.31 13.15
C TRP A 398 -2.80 35.79 13.25
N GLY A 399 -2.77 36.35 14.45
CA GLY A 399 -3.06 37.77 14.69
C GLY A 399 -2.05 38.70 14.00
N ILE A 400 -0.75 38.36 14.05
CA ILE A 400 0.31 39.11 13.36
C ILE A 400 0.09 39.09 11.85
N ALA A 401 -0.31 37.95 11.27
CA ALA A 401 -0.56 37.79 9.84
C ALA A 401 -1.68 38.70 9.29
N GLN A 402 -2.51 39.29 10.15
CA GLN A 402 -3.56 40.25 9.75
C GLN A 402 -3.01 41.59 9.25
N LYS A 403 -1.82 42.01 9.74
CA LYS A 403 -1.21 43.30 9.38
C LYS A 403 0.22 43.19 8.85
N HIS A 404 0.87 42.06 9.07
CA HIS A 404 2.27 41.85 8.70
C HIS A 404 2.42 40.55 7.91
N ASN A 405 3.29 40.55 6.90
CA ASN A 405 3.71 39.30 6.28
C ASN A 405 4.63 38.53 7.24
N GLN A 406 4.06 37.56 7.95
CA GLN A 406 4.74 36.83 9.03
C GLN A 406 6.08 36.21 8.59
N MET A 407 6.14 35.62 7.39
CA MET A 407 7.36 34.96 6.91
C MET A 407 8.45 35.98 6.60
N GLU A 408 8.10 37.10 5.94
CA GLU A 408 9.06 38.17 5.63
C GLU A 408 9.60 38.81 6.91
N LEU A 409 8.73 39.06 7.89
CA LEU A 409 9.13 39.65 9.17
C LEU A 409 10.10 38.75 9.94
N ILE A 410 9.77 37.46 10.10
CA ILE A 410 10.64 36.49 10.79
C ILE A 410 11.99 36.35 10.05
N ASN A 411 11.95 36.28 8.71
CA ASN A 411 13.17 36.16 7.92
C ASN A 411 14.05 37.41 8.01
N ALA A 412 13.47 38.60 7.96
CA ALA A 412 14.21 39.86 8.12
C ALA A 412 14.91 39.92 9.48
N ILE A 413 14.21 39.55 10.57
CA ILE A 413 14.77 39.50 11.92
C ILE A 413 15.92 38.50 12.00
N ASN A 414 15.73 37.29 11.48
CA ASN A 414 16.76 36.25 11.50
C ASN A 414 18.00 36.62 10.67
N GLN A 415 17.81 37.21 9.49
CA GLN A 415 18.91 37.67 8.64
C GLN A 415 19.68 38.80 9.32
N LYS A 416 18.97 39.77 9.89
CA LYS A 416 19.59 40.90 10.58
C LYS A 416 20.34 40.46 11.84
N TYR A 417 19.81 39.48 12.56
CA TYR A 417 20.48 38.84 13.70
C TYR A 417 21.78 38.14 13.28
N ALA A 418 21.72 37.30 12.23
CA ALA A 418 22.89 36.59 11.73
C ALA A 418 24.01 37.54 11.25
N MET A 419 23.63 38.66 10.62
CA MET A 419 24.54 39.71 10.20
C MET A 419 25.21 40.40 11.40
N ASN A 420 24.42 40.87 12.37
CA ASN A 420 24.95 41.56 13.55
C ASN A 420 25.82 40.63 14.42
N LYS A 421 25.48 39.33 14.48
CA LYS A 421 26.31 38.32 15.13
C LYS A 421 27.66 38.13 14.45
N SER A 422 27.67 37.97 13.12
CA SER A 422 28.91 37.85 12.35
C SER A 422 29.81 39.08 12.50
N LEU A 423 29.22 40.28 12.45
CA LEU A 423 29.96 41.54 12.62
C LEU A 423 30.60 41.67 14.01
N LEU A 424 29.90 41.24 15.06
CA LEU A 424 30.43 41.25 16.42
C LEU A 424 31.57 40.23 16.60
N GLU A 425 31.45 39.04 16.00
CA GLU A 425 32.49 38.01 16.04
C GLU A 425 33.77 38.45 15.31
N ILE A 426 33.64 39.16 14.19
CA ILE A 426 34.78 39.74 13.46
C ILE A 426 35.48 40.79 14.33
N LYS A 427 34.73 41.72 14.95
CA LYS A 427 35.27 42.75 15.85
C LYS A 427 35.95 42.21 17.10
N ARG A 428 35.61 40.99 17.53
CA ARG A 428 36.24 40.32 18.69
C ARG A 428 37.53 39.57 18.33
N ARG A 429 37.79 39.36 17.03
CA ARG A 429 38.98 38.67 16.51
C ARG A 429 40.04 39.62 15.95
N SER A 430 39.64 40.84 15.62
CA SER A 430 40.53 42.00 15.39
C SER A 430 40.88 42.67 16.71
#